data_AF-A0A6N6VIM2-F1
#
_entry.id   AF-A0A6N6VIM2-F1
#
_cell.length_a   1.000
_cell.length_b   1.000
_cell.length_c   1.000
_cell.angle_alpha   90.00
_cell.angle_beta   90.00
_cell.angle_gamma   90.00
#
_symmetry.space_group_name_H-M   'P 1'
#
loop_
_entity.id
_entity.type
_entity.pdbx_description
1 polymer ?
#
loop_
_entity_poly.entity_id
_entity_poly.type
_entity_poly.pdbx_seq_one_letter_code
_entity_poly.pdbx_strand_id
1 'polypeptide(L)' 'MAKYFTSIKLGLYLLLLIILQPIIFHILNLNQSKILSVIGHLMFILIGILLIYIHAQFNKNN' A
#
# COMPACT_ATOMS: atom_id res chain seq x y z
N MET A 1 -5.88 2.02 24.12
CA MET A 1 -4.63 1.27 23.81
C MET A 1 -3.91 1.99 22.67
N ALA A 2 -2.64 2.35 22.86
CA ALA A 2 -1.66 2.39 21.77
C ALA A 2 -2.07 3.19 20.49
N LYS A 3 -1.99 4.54 20.52
CA LYS A 3 -2.14 5.50 19.39
C LYS A 3 -1.09 5.32 18.26
N TYR A 4 -0.71 4.09 17.91
CA TYR A 4 0.40 3.82 16.98
C TYR A 4 0.02 3.96 15.52
N PHE A 5 -1.28 3.99 15.18
CA PHE A 5 -1.80 4.26 13.85
C PHE A 5 -2.50 5.64 13.84
N THR A 6 -1.72 6.72 13.91
CA THR A 6 -2.22 8.07 13.61
C THR A 6 -2.38 8.24 12.10
N SER A 7 -3.35 9.05 11.65
CA SER A 7 -3.62 9.28 10.23
C SER A 7 -2.39 9.80 9.45
N ILE A 8 -1.48 10.50 10.14
CA ILE A 8 -0.17 10.92 9.60
C ILE A 8 0.70 9.72 9.20
N LYS A 9 0.77 8.68 10.05
CA LYS A 9 1.54 7.47 9.75
C LYS A 9 0.92 6.69 8.60
N LEU A 10 -0.41 6.59 8.55
CA LEU A 10 -1.10 5.98 7.40
C LEU A 10 -0.76 6.71 6.10
N GLY A 11 -0.80 8.05 6.11
CA GLY A 11 -0.40 8.87 4.97
C GLY A 11 1.03 8.60 4.52
N LEU A 12 1.98 8.48 5.47
CA LEU A 12 3.37 8.13 5.16
C LEU A 12 3.51 6.72 4.56
N TYR A 13 2.77 5.73 5.08
CA TYR A 13 2.77 4.38 4.51
C TYR A 13 2.22 4.35 3.09
N LEU A 14 1.13 5.07 2.81
CA LEU A 14 0.57 5.18 1.46
C LEU A 14 1.54 5.91 0.50
N LEU A 15 2.18 6.98 0.97
CA LEU A 15 3.19 7.70 0.20
C LEU A 15 4.38 6.80 -0.16
N LEU A 16 4.89 6.05 0.83
CA LEU A 16 5.97 5.09 0.64
C LEU A 16 5.56 4.02 -0.38
N LEU A 17 4.32 3.53 -0.30
CA LEU A 17 3.78 2.51 -1.20
C LEU A 17 3.76 3.00 -2.66
N ILE A 18 3.39 4.27 -2.90
CA ILE A 18 3.42 4.89 -4.24
C ILE A 18 4.85 5.03 -4.77
N ILE A 19 5.79 5.46 -3.92
CA ILE A 19 7.21 5.64 -4.31
C ILE A 19 7.87 4.29 -4.59
N LEU A 20 7.56 3.27 -3.79
CA LEU A 20 8.20 1.97 -3.87
C LEU A 20 7.67 1.11 -5.02
N GLN A 21 6.42 1.34 -5.44
CA GLN A 21 5.78 0.62 -6.54
C GLN A 21 6.61 0.61 -7.85
N PRO A 22 7.03 1.75 -8.43
CA PRO A 22 7.82 1.75 -9.67
C PRO A 22 9.19 1.08 -9.49
N ILE A 23 9.80 1.18 -8.30
CA ILE A 23 11.10 0.57 -8.00
C ILE A 23 10.98 -0.96 -8.02
N ILE A 24 9.97 -1.50 -7.34
CA ILE A 24 9.70 -2.94 -7.30
C ILE A 24 9.36 -3.47 -8.71
N PHE A 25 8.57 -2.72 -9.49
CA PHE A 25 8.24 -3.09 -10.86
C PHE A 25 9.45 -3.13 -11.78
N HIS A 26 10.39 -2.22 -11.57
CA HIS A 26 11.64 -2.19 -12.33
C HIS A 26 12.55 -3.37 -11.95
N ILE A 27 12.76 -3.62 -10.64
CA ILE A 27 13.62 -4.71 -10.14
C ILE A 27 13.07 -6.08 -10.55
N LEU A 28 11.76 -6.28 -10.42
CA LEU A 28 11.10 -7.54 -10.78
C LEU A 28 10.80 -7.64 -12.28
N ASN A 29 11.21 -6.64 -13.07
CA ASN A 29 11.05 -6.59 -14.51
C ASN A 29 9.58 -6.81 -14.96
N LEU A 30 8.62 -6.38 -14.12
CA LEU A 30 7.19 -6.61 -14.34
C LEU A 30 6.66 -5.79 -15.51
N ASN A 31 7.39 -4.75 -15.93
CA ASN A 31 7.04 -3.93 -17.08
C ASN A 31 7.16 -4.65 -18.43
N GLN A 32 7.89 -5.77 -18.51
CA GLN A 32 8.00 -6.54 -19.76
C GLN A 32 6.74 -7.34 -20.10
N SER A 33 5.94 -7.71 -19.10
CA SER A 33 4.70 -8.46 -19.30
C SER A 33 3.50 -7.61 -18.89
N LYS A 34 2.64 -7.29 -19.86
CA LYS A 34 1.39 -6.53 -19.62
C LYS A 34 0.52 -7.17 -18.54
N ILE A 35 0.44 -8.51 -18.51
CA ILE A 35 -0.39 -9.24 -17.54
C ILE A 35 0.21 -9.11 -16.13
N LEU A 36 1.52 -9.32 -15.99
CA LEU A 36 2.19 -9.24 -14.68
C LEU A 36 2.20 -7.81 -14.13
N SER A 37 2.35 -6.81 -15.00
CA SER A 37 2.24 -5.39 -14.63
C SER A 37 0.86 -5.08 -14.05
N VAL A 38 -0.22 -5.49 -14.71
CA VAL A 38 -1.59 -5.28 -14.22
C VAL A 38 -1.83 -5.99 -12.89
N ILE A 39 -1.38 -7.24 -12.74
CA ILE A 39 -1.50 -7.99 -11.47
C ILE A 39 -0.72 -7.30 -10.35
N GLY A 40 0.49 -6.83 -10.63
CA GLY A 40 1.29 -6.06 -9.67
C GLY A 40 0.56 -4.79 -9.22
N HIS A 41 -0.08 -4.07 -10.14
CA HIS A 41 -0.75 -2.82 -9.81
C HIS A 41 -1.98 -3.09 -8.93
N LEU A 42 -2.74 -4.13 -9.25
CA LEU A 42 -3.86 -4.60 -8.44
C LEU A 42 -3.42 -5.00 -7.03
N MET A 43 -2.28 -5.69 -6.89
CA MET A 43 -1.73 -6.06 -5.58
C MET A 43 -1.41 -4.83 -4.73
N PHE A 44 -0.75 -3.82 -5.29
CA PHE A 44 -0.45 -2.58 -4.58
C PHE A 44 -1.71 -1.83 -4.13
N ILE A 45 -2.74 -1.77 -4.99
CA ILE A 45 -4.03 -1.16 -4.66
C ILE A 45 -4.70 -1.90 -3.49
N LEU A 46 -4.72 -3.24 -3.53
CA LEU A 46 -5.28 -4.06 -2.44
C LEU A 46 -4.56 -3.83 -1.11
N ILE A 47 -3.22 -3.73 -1.13
CA ILE A 47 -2.44 -3.44 0.08
C ILE A 47 -2.79 -2.04 0.62
N GLY A 48 -2.94 -1.04 -0.25
CA GLY A 48 -3.37 0.31 0.15
C GLY A 48 -4.74 0.32 0.80
N ILE A 49 -5.72 -0.37 0.21
CA ILE A 49 -7.07 -0.51 0.78
C ILE A 49 -7.03 -1.22 2.13
N LEU A 50 -6.23 -2.29 2.25
CA LEU A 50 -6.07 -3.04 3.48
C LEU A 50 -5.49 -2.17 4.61
N LEU A 51 -4.48 -1.34 4.31
CA LEU A 51 -3.92 -0.38 5.26
C LEU A 51 -4.96 0.62 5.77
N ILE A 52 -5.80 1.15 4.87
CA ILE A 52 -6.89 2.07 5.22
C ILE A 52 -7.93 1.35 6.09
N TYR A 53 -8.32 0.13 5.72
CA TYR A 53 -9.29 -0.68 6.46
C TYR A 53 -8.80 -0.98 7.88
N ILE A 54 -7.56 -1.44 8.02
CA ILE A 54 -6.93 -1.71 9.32
C ILE A 54 -6.91 -0.43 10.16
N HIS A 55 -6.48 0.70 9.59
CA HIS A 55 -6.47 1.98 10.30
C HIS A 55 -7.88 2.37 10.77
N ALA A 56 -8.89 2.26 9.90
CA ALA A 56 -10.26 2.58 10.25
C ALA A 56 -10.79 1.67 11.37
N GLN A 57 -10.49 0.37 11.33
CA GLN A 57 -10.92 -0.58 12.35
C GLN A 57 -10.24 -0.30 13.71
N PHE A 58 -8.94 -0.01 13.72
CA PHE A 58 -8.22 0.37 14.95
C PHE A 58 -8.67 1.72 15.51
N ASN A 59 -9.02 2.68 14.66
CA ASN A 59 -9.51 3.98 15.10
C ASN A 59 -10.96 3.94 15.60
N LYS A 60 -11.77 2.99 15.13
CA LYS A 60 -13.17 2.80 15.56
C LYS A 60 -13.29 1.98 16.85
N ASN A 61 -12.23 1.27 17.24
CA ASN A 61 -12.16 0.40 18.41
C ASN A 61 -11.40 1.04 19.61
N ASN A 62 -11.13 2.34 19.55
CA ASN A 62 -10.51 3.18 20.58
C ASN A 62 -11.45 4.34 20.89
#